data_AF-A0A2T4Q147-F1
#
_entry.id   AF-A0A2T4Q147-F1
#
_cell.length_a   1.000
_cell.length_b   1.000
_cell.length_c   1.000
_cell.angle_alpha   90.00
_cell.angle_beta   90.00
_cell.angle_gamma   90.00
#
_symmetry.space_group_name_H-M   'P 1'
#
loop_
_entity.id
_entity.type
_entity.pdbx_description
1 polymer ?
#
loop_
_entity_poly.entity_id
_entity_poly.type
_entity_poly.pdbx_seq_one_letter_code
_entity_poly.pdbx_strand_id
1 'polypeptide(L)'
;MEFAQRFAVKKLKTKYNATYLEQVFDEWEQRIEDMYTLHYPRMFIDPYTLQLSYESNHIEDLALSIIEERDKLHKFKYHSMNDLRQFYKLLSQYSDHEQRQIKRFQRGSILIDDELLNRISDDILQLVNSIKGRKRQSTQEEIKLEKEKRKMDGKARKQLIKERLKREKQQKQMQLV
;
A
#
# COMPACT_ATOMS: atom_id res chain seq x y z
N MET A 1 12.57 1.27 27.82
CA MET A 1 11.56 0.89 26.81
C MET A 1 12.29 0.62 25.49
N GLU A 2 12.28 -0.64 25.06
CA GLU A 2 13.02 -1.14 23.90
C GLU A 2 12.51 -0.50 22.59
N PHE A 3 13.36 -0.38 21.55
CA PHE A 3 12.97 0.26 20.28
C PHE A 3 11.74 -0.41 19.61
N ALA A 4 11.66 -1.74 19.70
CA ALA A 4 10.56 -2.52 19.15
C ALA A 4 9.22 -2.19 19.83
N GLN A 5 9.26 -2.00 21.15
CA GLN A 5 8.10 -1.66 21.95
C GLN A 5 7.60 -0.24 21.64
N ARG A 6 8.49 0.76 21.54
CA ARG A 6 8.11 2.11 21.11
C ARG A 6 7.45 2.12 19.73
N PHE A 7 7.93 1.28 18.82
CA PHE A 7 7.34 1.10 17.50
C PHE A 7 5.93 0.50 17.56
N ALA A 8 5.73 -0.53 18.38
CA ALA A 8 4.42 -1.15 18.57
C ALA A 8 3.40 -0.18 19.20
N VAL A 9 3.81 0.56 20.23
CA VAL A 9 2.99 1.61 20.86
C VAL A 9 2.61 2.70 19.86
N LYS A 10 3.56 3.16 19.03
CA LYS A 10 3.27 4.12 17.96
C LYS A 10 2.21 3.57 17.00
N LYS A 11 2.34 2.31 16.58
CA LYS A 11 1.36 1.66 15.71
C LYS A 11 -0.01 1.51 16.35
N LEU A 12 -0.05 1.20 17.65
CA LEU A 12 -1.31 1.10 18.39
C LEU A 12 -2.08 2.42 18.38
N LYS A 13 -1.38 3.56 18.51
CA LYS A 13 -1.99 4.90 18.50
C LYS A 13 -2.31 5.44 17.11
N THR A 14 -1.64 4.95 16.07
CA THR A 14 -1.79 5.45 14.69
C THR A 14 -2.52 4.43 13.81
N LYS A 15 -1.79 3.43 13.31
CA LYS A 15 -2.25 2.42 12.35
C LYS A 15 -3.46 1.62 12.83
N TYR A 16 -3.56 1.36 14.13
CA TYR A 16 -4.63 0.54 14.71
C TYR A 16 -5.70 1.34 15.44
N ASN A 17 -5.66 2.66 15.34
CA ASN A 17 -6.63 3.55 15.95
C ASN A 17 -7.59 4.07 14.87
N ALA A 18 -8.86 3.64 14.94
CA ALA A 18 -9.89 4.06 14.00
C ALA A 18 -10.10 5.58 14.00
N THR A 19 -10.15 6.20 15.18
CA THR A 19 -10.38 7.65 15.30
C THR A 19 -9.26 8.49 14.69
N TYR A 20 -8.01 8.04 14.85
CA TYR A 20 -6.86 8.69 14.22
C TYR A 20 -6.90 8.53 12.69
N LEU A 21 -7.28 7.34 12.20
CA LEU A 21 -7.37 7.09 10.77
C LEU A 21 -8.49 7.90 10.11
N GLU A 22 -9.63 8.05 10.77
CA GLU A 22 -10.73 8.91 10.30
C GLU A 22 -10.26 10.35 10.12
N GLN A 23 -9.58 10.91 11.13
CA GLN A 23 -9.00 12.26 11.03
C GLN A 23 -8.04 12.39 9.84
N VAL A 24 -7.15 11.41 9.65
CA VAL A 24 -6.21 11.41 8.52
C VAL A 24 -6.93 11.29 7.18
N PHE A 25 -8.03 10.53 7.10
CA PHE A 25 -8.83 10.46 5.88
C PHE A 25 -9.51 11.80 5.60
N ASP A 26 -10.10 12.42 6.62
CA ASP A 26 -10.79 13.71 6.49
C ASP A 26 -9.81 14.82 6.06
N GLU A 27 -8.62 14.89 6.66
CA GLU A 27 -7.57 15.82 6.26
C GLU A 27 -7.13 15.62 4.79
N TRP A 28 -7.03 14.37 4.35
CA TRP A 28 -6.63 14.06 2.98
C TRP A 28 -7.76 14.35 1.98
N GLU A 29 -9.02 14.10 2.36
CA GLU A 29 -10.19 14.50 1.59
C GLU A 29 -10.30 16.02 1.46
N GLN A 30 -10.05 16.76 2.54
CA GLN A 30 -9.96 18.23 2.52
C GLN A 30 -8.85 18.71 1.59
N ARG A 31 -7.67 18.10 1.63
CA ARG A 31 -6.58 18.44 0.71
C ARG A 31 -6.97 18.22 -0.75
N ILE A 32 -7.70 17.16 -1.05
CA ILE A 32 -8.22 16.91 -2.40
C ILE A 32 -9.27 17.97 -2.77
N GLU A 33 -10.11 18.38 -1.82
CA GLU A 33 -11.10 19.44 -2.02
C GLU A 33 -10.41 20.79 -2.34
N ASP A 34 -9.36 21.12 -1.58
CA ASP A 34 -8.53 22.30 -1.82
C ASP A 34 -7.90 22.30 -3.21
N MET A 35 -7.58 21.13 -3.77
CA MET A 35 -7.05 21.04 -5.13
C MET A 35 -8.07 21.51 -6.19
N TYR A 36 -9.39 21.33 -5.98
CA TYR A 36 -10.38 21.87 -6.90
C TYR A 36 -10.37 23.41 -6.93
N THR A 37 -10.00 24.05 -5.82
CA THR A 37 -9.87 25.51 -5.77
C THR A 37 -8.69 26.04 -6.58
N LEU A 38 -7.70 25.18 -6.90
CA LEU A 38 -6.55 25.54 -7.74
C LEU A 38 -6.93 25.75 -9.21
N HIS A 39 -8.14 25.37 -9.62
CA HIS A 39 -8.64 25.65 -10.96
C HIS A 39 -8.88 27.17 -11.18
N TYR A 40 -9.16 27.93 -10.12
CA TYR A 40 -9.38 29.37 -10.24
C TYR A 40 -8.05 30.12 -10.45
N PRO A 41 -7.96 31.01 -11.45
CA PRO A 41 -6.78 31.85 -11.66
C PRO A 41 -6.50 32.70 -10.43
N ARG A 42 -5.22 32.79 -10.05
CA ARG A 42 -4.76 33.64 -8.94
C ARG A 42 -4.05 34.86 -9.50
N MET A 43 -4.41 36.03 -8.99
CA MET A 43 -3.71 37.27 -9.28
C MET A 43 -2.50 37.37 -8.37
N PHE A 44 -1.33 37.65 -8.94
CA PHE A 44 -0.14 37.98 -8.18
C PHE A 44 0.57 39.19 -8.80
N ILE A 45 1.29 39.92 -7.95
CA ILE A 45 2.15 41.00 -8.39
C ILE A 45 3.56 40.42 -8.45
N ASP A 46 4.17 40.45 -9.63
CA ASP A 46 5.55 40.02 -9.79
C ASP A 46 6.46 40.95 -8.96
N PRO A 47 7.24 40.42 -8.00
CA PRO A 47 8.07 41.23 -7.11
C PRO A 47 9.19 41.99 -7.83
N TYR A 48 9.58 41.59 -9.05
CA TYR A 48 10.66 42.22 -9.80
C TYR A 48 10.16 43.24 -10.82
N THR A 49 9.06 42.94 -11.51
CA THR A 49 8.49 43.83 -12.54
C THR A 49 7.36 44.72 -12.02
N LEU A 50 6.82 44.43 -10.83
CA LEU A 50 5.65 45.08 -10.22
C LEU A 50 4.40 45.01 -11.11
N GLN A 51 4.38 44.10 -12.09
CA GLN A 51 3.25 43.90 -12.98
C GLN A 51 2.24 42.93 -12.38
N LEU A 52 0.97 43.21 -12.64
CA LEU A 52 -0.15 42.36 -12.28
C LEU A 52 -0.25 41.21 -13.29
N SER A 53 -0.04 39.99 -12.82
CA SER A 53 -0.10 38.76 -13.62
C SER A 53 -1.14 37.79 -13.08
N TYR A 54 -1.64 36.93 -13.96
CA TYR A 54 -2.54 35.83 -13.61
C TYR A 54 -1.79 34.51 -13.74
N GLU A 55 -1.78 33.73 -12.66
CA GLU A 55 -1.31 32.35 -12.68
C GLU A 55 -2.53 31.43 -12.74
N SER A 56 -2.60 30.57 -13.76
CA SER A 56 -3.65 29.57 -13.92
C SER A 56 -3.02 28.19 -14.06
N ASN A 57 -3.57 27.21 -13.34
CA ASN A 57 -3.16 25.82 -13.52
C ASN A 57 -3.76 25.22 -14.80
N HIS A 58 -2.99 24.38 -15.48
CA HIS A 58 -3.51 23.59 -16.60
C HIS A 58 -4.56 22.61 -16.08
N ILE A 59 -5.78 22.69 -16.60
CA ILE A 59 -6.95 21.98 -16.07
C ILE A 59 -6.73 20.46 -16.15
N GLU A 60 -6.14 19.98 -17.25
CA GLU A 60 -5.93 18.56 -17.48
C GLU A 60 -4.92 17.97 -16.48
N ASP A 61 -3.83 18.70 -16.20
CA ASP A 61 -2.79 18.25 -15.26
C ASP A 61 -3.32 18.25 -13.83
N LEU A 62 -4.13 19.25 -13.48
CA LEU A 62 -4.82 19.31 -12.20
C LEU A 62 -5.81 18.15 -12.04
N ALA A 63 -6.59 17.86 -13.08
CA ALA A 63 -7.54 16.74 -13.08
C ALA A 63 -6.83 15.39 -12.91
N LEU A 64 -5.73 15.15 -13.63
CA LEU A 64 -4.90 13.95 -13.47
C LEU A 64 -4.38 13.83 -12.03
N SER A 65 -3.85 14.92 -11.47
CA SER A 65 -3.32 14.96 -10.11
C SER A 65 -4.40 14.63 -9.06
N ILE A 66 -5.62 15.17 -9.22
CA ILE A 66 -6.76 14.89 -8.34
C ILE A 66 -7.16 13.41 -8.42
N ILE A 67 -7.22 12.84 -9.62
CA ILE A 67 -7.53 11.41 -9.82
C ILE A 67 -6.48 10.54 -9.13
N GLU A 68 -5.19 10.84 -9.31
CA GLU A 68 -4.11 10.11 -8.67
C GLU A 68 -4.16 10.18 -7.13
N GLU A 69 -4.41 11.36 -6.56
CA GLU A 69 -4.54 11.52 -5.11
C GLU A 69 -5.76 10.77 -4.56
N ARG A 70 -6.90 10.78 -5.26
CA ARG A 70 -8.07 9.98 -4.90
C ARG A 70 -7.78 8.48 -4.92
N ASP A 71 -7.06 8.00 -5.93
CA ASP A 71 -6.67 6.59 -6.03
C ASP A 71 -5.73 6.19 -4.88
N LYS A 72 -4.79 7.06 -4.50
CA LYS A 72 -3.92 6.85 -3.34
C LYS A 72 -4.73 6.77 -2.04
N LEU A 73 -5.66 7.71 -1.84
CA LEU A 73 -6.55 7.72 -0.68
C LEU A 73 -7.39 6.44 -0.62
N HIS A 74 -8.00 6.02 -1.73
CA HIS A 74 -8.80 4.80 -1.78
C HIS A 74 -7.99 3.55 -1.44
N LYS A 75 -6.79 3.42 -2.03
CA LYS A 75 -5.84 2.33 -1.69
C LYS A 75 -5.48 2.37 -0.22
N PHE A 76 -5.16 3.55 0.32
CA PHE A 76 -4.80 3.71 1.73
C PHE A 76 -5.95 3.33 2.66
N LYS A 77 -7.18 3.80 2.40
CA LYS A 77 -8.38 3.44 3.16
C LYS A 77 -8.62 1.93 3.17
N TYR A 78 -8.53 1.28 2.01
CA TYR A 78 -8.67 -0.17 1.90
C TYR A 78 -7.61 -0.92 2.74
N HIS A 79 -6.35 -0.50 2.69
CA HIS A 79 -5.27 -1.12 3.46
C HIS A 79 -5.47 -0.92 4.97
N SER A 80 -5.78 0.30 5.38
CA SER A 80 -6.03 0.68 6.76
C SER A 80 -7.24 -0.06 7.35
N MET A 81 -8.33 -0.22 6.60
CA MET A 81 -9.49 -1.02 7.05
C MET A 81 -9.14 -2.50 7.21
N ASN A 82 -8.35 -3.07 6.30
CA ASN A 82 -7.90 -4.45 6.43
C ASN A 82 -6.98 -4.62 7.65
N ASP A 83 -6.06 -3.68 7.87
CA ASP A 83 -5.18 -3.68 9.05
C ASP A 83 -5.98 -3.56 10.36
N LEU A 84 -6.99 -2.69 10.42
CA LEU A 84 -7.92 -2.60 11.55
C LEU A 84 -8.69 -3.90 11.77
N ARG A 85 -9.16 -4.56 10.70
CA ARG A 85 -9.86 -5.85 10.81
C ARG A 85 -8.97 -6.93 11.42
N GLN A 86 -7.69 -6.98 11.05
CA GLN A 86 -6.73 -7.91 11.66
C GLN A 86 -6.48 -7.57 13.13
N PHE A 87 -6.39 -6.28 13.45
CA PHE A 87 -6.23 -5.83 14.82
C PHE A 87 -7.46 -6.13 15.69
N TYR A 88 -8.68 -5.98 15.18
CA TYR A 88 -9.89 -6.37 15.92
C TYR A 88 -9.97 -7.88 16.16
N LYS A 89 -9.48 -8.70 15.23
CA LYS A 89 -9.32 -10.14 15.48
C LYS A 89 -8.32 -10.41 16.61
N LEU A 90 -7.20 -9.69 16.65
CA LEU A 90 -6.24 -9.79 17.74
C LEU A 90 -6.87 -9.33 19.07
N LEU A 91 -7.59 -8.22 19.08
CA LEU A 91 -8.30 -7.72 20.27
C LEU A 91 -9.36 -8.69 20.80
N SER A 92 -9.98 -9.50 19.94
CA SER A 92 -10.98 -10.49 20.37
C SER A 92 -10.42 -11.58 21.29
N GLN A 93 -9.09 -11.71 21.37
CA GLN A 93 -8.40 -12.64 22.28
C GLN A 93 -8.26 -12.07 23.71
N TYR A 94 -8.48 -10.76 23.88
CA TYR A 94 -8.38 -10.06 25.15
C TYR A 94 -9.74 -9.98 25.83
N SER A 95 -9.73 -9.90 27.17
CA SER A 95 -10.95 -9.69 27.95
C SER A 95 -11.60 -8.33 27.65
N ASP A 96 -12.91 -8.20 27.87
CA ASP A 96 -13.64 -6.94 27.65
C ASP A 96 -13.05 -5.76 28.44
N HIS A 97 -12.51 -6.02 29.63
CA HIS A 97 -11.85 -5.01 30.46
C HIS A 97 -10.55 -4.53 29.81
N GLU A 98 -9.69 -5.45 29.38
CA GLU A 98 -8.44 -5.14 28.69
C GLU A 98 -8.70 -4.38 27.38
N GLN A 99 -9.70 -4.82 26.58
CA GLN A 99 -10.10 -4.13 25.36
C GLN A 99 -10.52 -2.68 25.61
N ARG A 100 -11.25 -2.41 26.70
CA ARG A 100 -11.62 -1.03 27.09
C ARG A 100 -10.40 -0.21 27.47
N GLN A 101 -9.44 -0.79 28.20
CA GLN A 101 -8.19 -0.10 28.55
C GLN A 101 -7.38 0.25 27.30
N ILE A 102 -7.23 -0.68 26.37
CA ILE A 102 -6.53 -0.47 25.10
C ILE A 102 -7.19 0.65 24.29
N LYS A 103 -8.52 0.63 24.14
CA LYS A 103 -9.26 1.70 23.44
C LYS A 103 -9.10 3.06 24.12
N ARG A 104 -9.10 3.11 25.45
CA ARG A 104 -8.84 4.34 26.22
C ARG A 104 -7.42 4.86 25.98
N PHE A 105 -6.44 3.97 25.94
CA PHE A 105 -5.05 4.32 25.65
C PHE A 105 -4.87 4.88 24.23
N GLN A 106 -5.58 4.32 23.24
CA GLN A 106 -5.60 4.84 21.86
C GLN A 106 -6.17 6.26 21.77
N ARG A 107 -7.16 6.59 22.60
CA ARG A 107 -7.77 7.94 22.66
C ARG A 107 -6.95 8.97 23.43
N GLY A 108 -5.81 8.59 24.01
CA GLY A 108 -4.91 9.50 24.72
C GLY A 108 -4.90 9.38 26.24
N SER A 109 -5.63 8.43 26.84
CA SER A 109 -5.55 8.17 28.29
C SER A 109 -4.21 7.51 28.66
N ILE A 110 -3.58 7.99 29.74
CA ILE A 110 -2.23 7.57 30.16
C ILE A 110 -2.23 6.22 30.91
N LEU A 111 -3.35 5.86 31.55
CA LEU A 111 -3.43 4.67 32.41
C LEU A 111 -3.79 3.42 31.59
N ILE A 112 -2.78 2.74 31.07
CA ILE A 112 -2.85 1.32 30.73
C ILE A 112 -1.87 0.59 31.64
N ASP A 113 -2.22 -0.63 32.03
CA ASP A 113 -1.29 -1.49 32.76
C ASP A 113 -0.05 -1.77 31.87
N ASP A 114 1.14 -1.61 32.43
CA ASP A 114 2.40 -1.84 31.72
C ASP A 114 2.50 -3.29 31.25
N GLU A 115 1.98 -4.25 32.01
CA GLU A 115 1.97 -5.66 31.59
C GLU A 115 1.08 -5.88 30.37
N LEU A 116 -0.11 -5.26 30.35
CA LEU A 116 -1.02 -5.31 29.22
C LEU A 116 -0.41 -4.61 27.99
N LEU A 117 0.30 -3.49 28.20
CA LEU A 117 0.97 -2.74 27.14
C LEU A 117 2.14 -3.53 26.53
N ASN A 118 2.91 -4.23 27.34
CA ASN A 118 3.95 -5.16 26.88
C ASN A 118 3.34 -6.26 26.00
N ARG A 119 2.31 -6.95 26.52
CA ARG A 119 1.67 -8.08 25.84
C ARG A 119 1.10 -7.70 24.48
N ILE A 120 0.33 -6.60 24.41
CA ILE A 120 -0.22 -6.14 23.15
C ILE A 120 0.85 -5.62 22.19
N SER A 121 1.94 -5.06 22.71
CA SER A 121 3.07 -4.64 21.88
C SER A 121 3.71 -5.83 21.18
N ASP A 122 3.92 -6.93 21.91
CA ASP A 122 4.49 -8.16 21.37
C ASP A 122 3.55 -8.81 20.35
N ASP A 123 2.25 -8.88 20.64
CA ASP A 123 1.26 -9.42 19.71
C ASP A 123 1.18 -8.58 18.42
N ILE A 124 1.28 -7.26 18.53
CA ILE A 124 1.37 -6.36 17.35
C ILE A 124 2.62 -6.65 16.54
N LEU A 125 3.77 -6.87 17.19
CA LEU A 125 5.02 -7.19 16.50
C LEU A 125 4.91 -8.55 15.78
N GLN A 126 4.34 -9.56 16.44
CA GLN A 126 4.08 -10.87 15.84
C GLN A 126 3.11 -10.75 14.65
N LEU A 127 2.03 -9.98 14.78
CA LEU A 127 1.08 -9.72 13.71
C LEU A 127 1.79 -9.11 12.48
N VAL A 128 2.61 -8.07 12.69
CA VAL A 128 3.37 -7.40 11.63
C VAL A 128 4.35 -8.37 10.96
N ASN A 129 5.05 -9.19 11.74
CA ASN A 129 5.99 -10.17 11.22
C ASN A 129 5.28 -11.28 10.44
N SER A 130 4.12 -11.74 10.90
CA SER A 130 3.31 -12.74 10.20
C SER A 130 2.81 -12.23 8.84
N ILE A 131 2.40 -10.96 8.76
CA ILE A 131 1.97 -10.33 7.51
C ILE A 131 3.15 -10.22 6.53
N LYS A 132 4.33 -9.80 7.02
CA LYS A 132 5.55 -9.76 6.20
C LYS A 132 5.95 -11.15 5.70
N GLY A 133 5.85 -12.16 6.55
CA GLY A 133 6.12 -13.56 6.21
C GLY A 133 5.23 -14.06 5.08
N ARG A 134 3.90 -13.87 5.21
CA ARG A 134 2.93 -14.24 4.17
C ARG A 134 3.20 -13.55 2.83
N LYS A 135 3.50 -12.25 2.84
CA LYS A 135 3.85 -11.51 1.62
C LYS A 135 5.12 -12.05 0.95
N ARG A 136 6.14 -12.42 1.74
CA ARG A 136 7.36 -13.03 1.20
C ARG A 136 7.07 -14.39 0.57
N GLN A 137 6.24 -15.21 1.20
CA GLN A 137 5.83 -16.51 0.67
C GLN A 137 5.06 -16.36 -0.65
N SER A 138 4.05 -15.49 -0.71
CA SER A 138 3.28 -15.27 -1.94
C SER A 138 4.17 -14.79 -3.08
N THR A 139 5.09 -13.86 -2.81
CA THR A 139 6.05 -13.36 -3.81
C THR A 139 6.97 -14.49 -4.30
N GLN A 140 7.43 -15.36 -3.40
CA GLN A 140 8.26 -16.50 -3.77
C GLN A 140 7.50 -17.53 -4.63
N GLU A 141 6.22 -17.77 -4.34
CA GLU A 141 5.36 -18.65 -5.13
C GLU A 141 5.11 -18.08 -6.52
N GLU A 142 4.82 -16.79 -6.65
CA GLU A 142 4.67 -16.11 -7.94
C GLU A 142 5.95 -16.22 -8.79
N ILE A 143 7.11 -15.97 -8.18
CA ILE A 143 8.42 -16.10 -8.85
C ILE A 143 8.66 -17.56 -9.31
N LYS A 144 8.28 -18.54 -8.49
CA LYS A 144 8.41 -19.96 -8.86
C LYS A 144 7.53 -20.30 -10.05
N LEU A 145 6.25 -19.92 -10.02
CA LEU A 145 5.30 -20.13 -11.11
C LEU A 145 5.76 -19.45 -12.41
N GLU A 146 6.29 -18.23 -12.32
CA GLU A 146 6.81 -17.52 -13.48
C GLU A 146 8.05 -18.23 -14.06
N LYS A 147 8.97 -18.70 -13.21
CA LYS A 147 10.13 -19.49 -13.65
C LYS A 147 9.71 -20.79 -14.33
N GLU A 148 8.66 -21.45 -13.86
CA GLU A 148 8.12 -22.65 -14.50
C GLU A 148 7.50 -22.36 -15.86
N LYS A 149 6.69 -21.29 -15.98
CA LYS A 149 6.16 -20.83 -17.26
C LYS A 149 7.27 -20.56 -18.27
N ARG A 150 8.31 -19.79 -17.88
CA ARG A 150 9.47 -19.50 -18.74
C ARG A 150 10.20 -20.78 -19.18
N LYS A 151 10.31 -21.80 -18.33
CA LYS A 151 10.90 -23.10 -18.68
C LYS A 151 10.04 -23.85 -19.70
N MET A 152 8.72 -23.86 -19.54
CA MET A 152 7.80 -24.49 -20.49
C MET A 152 7.83 -23.80 -21.85
N ASP A 153 7.75 -22.47 -21.87
CA ASP A 153 7.84 -21.67 -23.10
C ASP A 153 9.18 -21.88 -23.81
N GLY A 154 10.27 -21.93 -23.04
CA GLY A 154 11.61 -22.23 -23.57
C GLY A 154 11.69 -23.63 -24.20
N LYS A 155 11.06 -24.65 -23.59
CA LYS A 155 10.97 -26.01 -24.17
C LYS A 155 10.13 -26.02 -25.44
N ALA A 156 8.96 -25.38 -25.43
CA ALA A 156 8.07 -25.29 -26.60
C ALA A 156 8.76 -24.59 -27.78
N ARG A 157 9.45 -23.46 -27.54
CA ARG A 157 10.23 -22.76 -28.56
C ARG A 157 11.32 -23.65 -29.17
N LYS A 158 12.07 -24.39 -28.34
CA LYS A 158 13.10 -25.32 -28.83
C LYS A 158 12.52 -26.45 -29.69
N GLN A 159 11.34 -26.96 -29.32
CA GLN A 159 10.64 -27.98 -30.12
C GLN A 159 10.20 -27.44 -31.47
N LEU A 160 9.60 -26.25 -31.51
CA LEU A 160 9.19 -25.59 -32.77
C LEU A 160 10.38 -25.35 -33.70
N ILE A 161 11.52 -24.88 -33.17
CA ILE A 161 12.75 -24.68 -33.97
C ILE A 161 13.25 -26.02 -34.52
N LYS A 162 13.22 -27.09 -33.71
CA LYS A 162 13.65 -28.43 -34.13
C LYS A 162 12.76 -28.99 -35.24
N GLU A 163 11.44 -28.79 -35.16
CA GLU A 163 10.50 -29.19 -36.22
C GLU A 163 10.70 -28.41 -37.51
N ARG A 164 10.90 -27.09 -37.40
CA ARG A 164 11.20 -26.24 -38.56
C ARG A 164 12.47 -26.68 -39.28
N LEU A 165 13.56 -26.90 -38.53
CA LEU A 165 14.83 -27.39 -39.09
C LEU A 165 14.68 -28.77 -39.76
N LYS A 166 13.86 -29.66 -39.20
CA LYS A 166 13.57 -30.96 -39.84
C LYS A 166 12.84 -30.79 -41.17
N ARG A 167 11.81 -29.94 -41.21
CA ARG A 167 11.04 -29.64 -42.43
C ARG A 167 11.93 -29.01 -43.52
N GLU A 168 12.77 -28.04 -43.15
CA GLU A 168 13.72 -27.40 -44.07
C GLU A 168 14.75 -28.40 -44.63
N LYS A 169 15.23 -29.35 -43.82
CA LYS A 169 16.12 -30.42 -44.31
C LYS A 169 15.43 -31.36 -45.30
N GLN A 170 14.18 -31.76 -45.02
CA GLN A 170 13.40 -32.60 -45.92
C GLN A 170 13.10 -31.89 -47.25
N GLN A 171 12.74 -30.62 -47.21
CA GLN A 171 12.51 -29.82 -48.43
C GLN A 171 13.77 -29.67 -49.28
N LYS A 172 14.94 -29.43 -48.67
CA LYS A 172 16.22 -29.35 -49.39
C LYS A 172 16.61 -30.69 -50.04
N GLN A 173 16.32 -31.82 -49.39
CA GLN A 173 16.57 -33.14 -49.97
C GLN A 173 15.68 -33.43 -51.18
N MET A 174 14.42 -32.98 -51.17
CA MET A 174 13.51 -33.15 -52.32
C MET A 174 13.82 -32.20 -53.49
N GLN A 175 14.58 -31.13 -53.27
CA GLN A 175 15.00 -30.19 -54.34
C GLN A 175 16.34 -30.57 -54.99
N LEU A 176 17.06 -31.56 -54.46
CA LEU A 176 18.34 -32.05 -54.96
C LEU A 176 18.23 -33.38 -55.73
N VAL A 177 17.01 -33.88 -55.93
CA VAL A 177 16.64 -35.02 -56.78
C VAL A 177 15.95 -34.49 -58.02
#